data_AF-A0A966U1C8-F1
#
_entry.id   AF-A0A966U1C8-F1
#
_cell.length_a   1.000
_cell.length_b   1.000
_cell.length_c   1.000
_cell.angle_alpha   90.00
_cell.angle_beta   90.00
_cell.angle_gamma   90.00
#
_symmetry.space_group_name_H-M   'P 1'
#
loop_
_entity.id
_entity.type
_entity.pdbx_description
1 polymer ?
#
loop_
_entity_poly.entity_id
_entity_poly.type
_entity_poly.pdbx_seq_one_letter_code
_entity_poly.pdbx_strand_id
1 'polypeptide(L)'
;MQRRHLLALPTLLAAPAIGQERVVNIYSARHYDTDRELWDAFTRQSGIRVRVIEANVDQLLERIRAEGANSPADILVTVDIGRLARAKDAGVFQPMRNAMLETRIPAHLRDPEGHWFGFTSRARVVMYDKARGLPAQLARYEDLARPDYANGV
;
A
#
# COMPACT_ATOMS: atom_id res chain seq x y z
N MET A 1 -17.30 -23.27 -71.56
CA MET A 1 -18.01 -22.60 -70.45
C MET A 1 -17.21 -22.79 -69.16
N GLN A 2 -16.46 -21.78 -68.72
CA GLN A 2 -15.66 -21.82 -67.49
C GLN A 2 -16.27 -20.84 -66.48
N ARG A 3 -16.78 -21.37 -65.37
CA ARG A 3 -17.39 -20.57 -64.29
C ARG A 3 -16.29 -19.95 -63.43
N ARG A 4 -16.13 -18.63 -63.51
CA ARG A 4 -15.28 -17.85 -62.61
C ARG A 4 -16.03 -17.63 -61.29
N HIS A 5 -15.58 -18.26 -60.21
CA HIS A 5 -16.06 -17.98 -58.86
C HIS A 5 -15.24 -16.81 -58.29
N LEU A 6 -15.88 -15.64 -58.15
CA LEU A 6 -15.35 -14.49 -57.43
C LEU A 6 -15.43 -14.77 -55.92
N LEU A 7 -14.28 -15.01 -55.28
CA LEU A 7 -14.20 -15.00 -53.82
C LEU A 7 -14.29 -13.54 -53.33
N ALA A 8 -15.37 -13.23 -52.62
CA ALA A 8 -15.52 -11.97 -51.89
C ALA A 8 -14.74 -12.06 -50.56
N LEU A 9 -13.74 -11.20 -50.39
CA LEU A 9 -12.95 -11.07 -49.17
C LEU A 9 -13.75 -10.23 -48.14
N PRO A 10 -14.05 -10.73 -46.93
CA PRO A 10 -14.77 -9.95 -45.93
C PRO A 10 -13.82 -8.89 -45.33
N THR A 11 -14.18 -7.62 -45.49
CA THR A 11 -13.49 -6.50 -44.87
C THR A 11 -13.76 -6.50 -43.36
N LEU A 12 -12.75 -6.79 -42.56
CA LEU A 12 -12.83 -6.72 -41.09
C LEU A 12 -12.89 -5.25 -40.68
N LEU A 13 -14.05 -4.75 -40.25
CA LEU A 13 -14.15 -3.44 -39.61
C LEU A 13 -13.42 -3.51 -38.25
N ALA A 14 -12.28 -2.84 -38.14
CA ALA A 14 -11.63 -2.59 -36.86
C ALA A 14 -12.52 -1.64 -36.04
N ALA A 15 -13.17 -2.17 -34.99
CA ALA A 15 -13.85 -1.34 -34.01
C ALA A 15 -12.82 -0.44 -33.30
N PRO A 16 -13.14 0.85 -33.04
CA PRO A 16 -12.25 1.71 -32.30
C PRO A 16 -12.04 1.11 -30.90
N ALA A 17 -10.78 0.90 -30.52
CA ALA A 17 -10.44 0.53 -29.16
C ALA A 17 -10.84 1.68 -28.23
N ILE A 18 -11.98 1.53 -27.56
CA ILE A 18 -12.33 2.38 -26.42
C ILE A 18 -11.22 2.15 -25.40
N GLY A 19 -10.37 3.16 -25.20
CA GLY A 19 -9.26 3.08 -24.26
C GLY A 19 -9.77 2.63 -22.90
N GLN A 20 -9.26 1.49 -22.42
CA GLN A 20 -9.60 0.97 -21.09
C GLN A 20 -9.25 2.05 -20.06
N GLU A 21 -10.22 2.41 -19.21
CA GLU A 21 -9.98 3.33 -18.11
C GLU A 21 -8.87 2.76 -17.21
N ARG A 22 -7.78 3.51 -17.03
CA ARG A 22 -6.67 3.09 -16.19
C ARG A 22 -7.07 3.29 -14.73
N VAL A 23 -7.24 2.19 -14.01
CA VAL A 23 -7.61 2.19 -12.60
C VAL A 23 -6.54 1.47 -11.79
N VAL A 24 -6.20 2.01 -10.62
CA VAL A 24 -5.41 1.32 -9.61
C VAL A 24 -6.27 1.07 -8.36
N ASN A 25 -6.23 -0.16 -7.88
CA ASN A 25 -7.02 -0.64 -6.75
C ASN A 25 -6.15 -0.72 -5.50
N ILE A 26 -6.43 0.15 -4.55
CA ILE A 26 -5.69 0.25 -3.28
C ILE A 26 -6.52 -0.39 -2.18
N TYR A 27 -5.95 -1.39 -1.52
CA TYR A 27 -6.49 -1.97 -0.30
C TYR A 27 -5.75 -1.30 0.86
N SER A 28 -6.44 -0.47 1.64
CA SER A 28 -5.81 0.38 2.66
C SER A 28 -6.29 0.04 4.08
N ALA A 29 -5.35 -0.24 4.97
CA ALA A 29 -5.57 -0.30 6.42
C ALA A 29 -5.28 1.04 7.13
N ARG A 30 -5.09 2.12 6.36
CA ARG A 30 -5.02 3.49 6.85
C ARG A 30 -6.37 4.15 6.64
N HIS A 31 -6.80 4.93 7.65
CA HIS A 31 -8.01 5.73 7.59
C HIS A 31 -7.65 7.16 7.98
N TYR A 32 -7.29 7.97 6.98
CA TYR A 32 -7.02 9.39 7.15
C TYR A 32 -7.73 10.16 6.04
N ASP A 33 -8.44 11.23 6.41
CA ASP A 33 -9.09 12.10 5.42
C ASP A 33 -8.07 12.70 4.44
N THR A 34 -6.84 12.94 4.91
CA THR A 34 -5.73 13.45 4.11
C THR A 34 -5.22 12.47 3.04
N ASP A 35 -5.45 11.16 3.20
CA ASP A 35 -5.06 10.19 2.17
C ASP A 35 -5.91 10.38 0.90
N ARG A 36 -7.15 10.90 1.00
CA ARG A 36 -7.99 11.24 -0.17
C ARG A 36 -7.35 12.30 -1.05
N GLU A 37 -6.80 13.36 -0.44
CA GLU A 37 -6.12 14.44 -1.18
C GLU A 37 -4.90 13.91 -1.94
N LEU A 38 -4.18 12.97 -1.34
CA LEU A 38 -3.05 12.27 -1.98
C LEU A 38 -3.52 11.47 -3.21
N TRP A 39 -4.59 10.69 -3.10
CA TRP A 39 -5.14 9.91 -4.22
C TRP A 39 -5.67 10.80 -5.35
N ASP A 40 -6.32 11.90 -5.01
CA ASP A 40 -6.82 12.87 -5.99
C ASP A 40 -5.66 13.59 -6.70
N ALA A 41 -4.61 13.95 -5.96
CA ALA A 41 -3.40 14.54 -6.55
C ALA A 41 -2.71 13.57 -7.53
N PHE A 42 -2.57 12.30 -7.15
CA PHE A 42 -2.06 11.25 -8.04
C PHE A 42 -2.93 11.09 -9.29
N THR A 43 -4.26 11.07 -9.12
CA THR A 43 -5.21 10.94 -10.23
C THR A 43 -5.08 12.12 -11.19
N ARG A 44 -5.01 13.35 -10.68
CA ARG A 44 -4.82 14.56 -11.51
C ARG A 44 -3.49 14.54 -12.27
N GLN A 45 -2.41 14.04 -11.65
CA GLN A 45 -1.09 14.05 -12.28
C GLN A 45 -0.91 12.93 -13.32
N SER A 46 -1.47 11.74 -13.06
CA SER A 46 -1.23 10.55 -13.89
C SER A 46 -2.36 10.25 -14.89
N GLY A 47 -3.57 10.77 -14.61
CA GLY A 47 -4.80 10.36 -15.29
C GLY A 47 -5.21 8.91 -14.99
N ILE A 48 -4.69 8.31 -13.90
CA ILE A 48 -5.06 6.97 -13.43
C ILE A 48 -6.03 7.15 -12.26
N ARG A 49 -7.23 6.59 -12.38
CA ARG A 49 -8.25 6.64 -11.33
C ARG A 49 -7.85 5.72 -10.17
N VAL A 50 -8.02 6.19 -8.94
CA VAL A 50 -7.79 5.38 -7.74
C VAL A 50 -9.11 4.84 -7.20
N ARG A 51 -9.19 3.52 -6.98
CA ARG A 51 -10.29 2.88 -6.24
C ARG A 51 -9.74 2.33 -4.93
N VAL A 52 -10.26 2.84 -3.81
CA VAL A 52 -9.80 2.42 -2.47
C VAL A 52 -10.83 1.52 -1.81
N ILE A 53 -10.35 0.44 -1.21
CA ILE A 53 -11.10 -0.41 -0.28
C ILE A 53 -10.41 -0.29 1.06
N GLU A 54 -11.15 0.16 2.07
CA GLU A 54 -10.62 0.35 3.40
C GLU A 54 -11.15 -0.72 4.35
N ALA A 55 -10.25 -1.36 5.08
CA ALA A 55 -10.57 -2.32 6.13
C ALA A 55 -9.32 -2.55 7.00
N ASN A 56 -9.46 -3.25 8.13
CA ASN A 56 -8.26 -3.59 8.90
C ASN A 56 -7.36 -4.57 8.12
N VAL A 57 -6.06 -4.58 8.41
CA VAL A 57 -5.09 -5.35 7.62
C VAL A 57 -5.40 -6.85 7.58
N ASP A 58 -5.88 -7.42 8.67
CA ASP A 58 -6.14 -8.86 8.74
C ASP A 58 -7.34 -9.22 7.83
N GLN A 59 -8.37 -8.38 7.80
CA GLN A 59 -9.48 -8.48 6.84
C GLN A 59 -9.03 -8.32 5.38
N LEU A 60 -8.14 -7.35 5.11
CA LEU A 60 -7.63 -7.14 3.75
C LEU A 60 -6.80 -8.32 3.27
N LEU A 61 -5.97 -8.92 4.14
CA LEU A 61 -5.18 -10.10 3.80
C LEU A 61 -6.07 -11.31 3.52
N GLU A 62 -7.05 -11.58 4.38
CA GLU A 62 -8.00 -12.67 4.15
C GLU A 62 -8.80 -12.45 2.87
N ARG A 63 -9.19 -11.20 2.58
CA ARG A 63 -9.84 -10.85 1.33
C ARG A 63 -8.97 -11.12 0.11
N ILE A 64 -7.71 -10.66 0.11
CA ILE A 64 -6.78 -10.89 -1.01
C ILE A 64 -6.59 -12.39 -1.24
N ARG A 65 -6.44 -13.17 -0.15
CA ARG A 65 -6.32 -14.64 -0.23
C ARG A 65 -7.58 -15.28 -0.80
N ALA A 66 -8.75 -14.85 -0.35
CA ALA A 66 -10.04 -15.39 -0.81
C ALA A 66 -10.32 -15.03 -2.28
N GLU A 67 -9.93 -13.84 -2.73
CA GLU A 67 -10.04 -13.42 -4.13
C GLU A 67 -9.01 -14.14 -5.03
N GLY A 68 -7.87 -14.54 -4.47
CA GLY A 68 -6.84 -15.32 -5.14
C GLY A 68 -6.31 -14.63 -6.40
N ALA A 69 -6.13 -15.40 -7.49
CA ALA A 69 -5.66 -14.86 -8.77
C ALA A 69 -6.62 -13.84 -9.41
N ASN A 70 -7.87 -13.76 -8.93
CA ASN A 70 -8.86 -12.80 -9.40
C ASN A 70 -8.95 -11.55 -8.51
N SER A 71 -8.06 -11.43 -7.51
CA SER A 71 -8.03 -10.22 -6.68
C SER A 71 -7.78 -9.01 -7.55
N PRO A 72 -8.64 -7.97 -7.48
CA PRO A 72 -8.38 -6.73 -8.16
C PRO A 72 -7.31 -5.90 -7.44
N ALA A 73 -6.79 -6.31 -6.27
CA ALA A 73 -5.86 -5.52 -5.49
C ALA A 73 -4.53 -5.31 -6.22
N ASP A 74 -4.19 -4.05 -6.48
CA ASP A 74 -2.91 -3.66 -7.09
C ASP A 74 -1.89 -3.25 -6.01
N ILE A 75 -2.35 -2.59 -4.95
CA ILE A 75 -1.51 -2.09 -3.86
C ILE A 75 -2.17 -2.39 -2.52
N LEU A 76 -1.43 -2.99 -1.60
CA LEU A 76 -1.80 -3.06 -0.18
C LEU A 76 -1.04 -1.98 0.60
N VAL A 77 -1.80 -1.07 1.22
CA VAL A 77 -1.28 -0.04 2.12
C VAL A 77 -1.61 -0.44 3.55
N THR A 78 -0.60 -0.55 4.41
CA THR A 78 -0.80 -0.89 5.82
C THR A 78 0.09 -0.06 6.74
N VAL A 79 -0.09 -0.23 8.04
CA VAL A 79 0.71 0.38 9.10
C VAL A 79 1.49 -0.70 9.83
N ASP A 80 2.69 -0.37 10.29
CA ASP A 80 3.59 -1.24 11.06
C ASP A 80 4.37 -2.30 10.23
N ILE A 81 5.67 -2.43 10.54
CA ILE A 81 6.58 -3.35 9.85
C ILE A 81 6.20 -4.81 10.10
N GLY A 82 5.68 -5.15 11.30
CA GLY A 82 5.26 -6.51 11.61
C GLY A 82 4.06 -6.96 10.76
N ARG A 83 3.20 -6.03 10.34
CA ARG A 83 2.08 -6.31 9.42
C ARG A 83 2.56 -6.50 7.98
N LEU A 84 3.56 -5.73 7.55
CA LEU A 84 4.21 -5.95 6.25
C LEU A 84 4.92 -7.29 6.18
N ALA A 85 5.61 -7.71 7.25
CA ALA A 85 6.22 -9.03 7.36
C ALA A 85 5.17 -10.15 7.22
N ARG A 86 4.07 -10.08 7.98
CA ARG A 86 2.97 -11.05 7.86
C ARG A 86 2.35 -11.10 6.46
N ALA A 87 2.21 -9.95 5.80
CA ALA A 87 1.71 -9.90 4.42
C ALA A 87 2.71 -10.53 3.42
N LYS A 88 4.01 -10.34 3.62
CA LYS A 88 5.05 -11.01 2.84
C LYS A 88 4.99 -12.54 3.05
N ASP A 89 4.92 -12.99 4.30
CA ASP A 89 4.82 -14.42 4.64
C ASP A 89 3.53 -15.04 4.10
N ALA A 90 2.47 -14.24 3.95
CA ALA A 90 1.22 -14.63 3.32
C ALA A 90 1.30 -14.79 1.79
N GLY A 91 2.42 -14.42 1.17
CA GLY A 91 2.61 -14.50 -0.29
C GLY A 91 1.78 -13.49 -1.08
N VAL A 92 1.28 -12.42 -0.46
CA VAL A 92 0.41 -11.44 -1.15
C VAL A 92 1.20 -10.38 -1.93
N PHE A 93 2.52 -10.30 -1.73
CA PHE A 93 3.38 -9.36 -2.43
C PHE A 93 4.16 -10.01 -3.55
N GLN A 94 4.30 -9.29 -4.64
CA GLN A 94 5.31 -9.56 -5.66
C GLN A 94 6.54 -8.67 -5.42
N PRO A 95 7.76 -9.16 -5.61
CA PRO A 95 8.95 -8.33 -5.50
C PRO A 95 9.01 -7.32 -6.65
N MET A 96 9.43 -6.09 -6.35
CA MET A 96 9.68 -5.06 -7.35
C MET A 96 11.06 -4.43 -7.15
N ARG A 97 11.82 -4.31 -8.24
CA ARG A 97 13.07 -3.53 -8.29
C ARG A 97 12.80 -2.20 -8.98
N ASN A 98 13.10 -1.11 -8.29
CA ASN A 98 12.84 0.23 -8.80
C ASN A 98 13.90 1.20 -8.29
N ALA A 99 14.72 1.71 -9.21
CA ALA A 99 15.84 2.60 -8.88
C ALA A 99 15.38 3.88 -8.15
N MET A 100 14.21 4.43 -8.49
CA MET A 100 13.69 5.61 -7.82
C MET A 100 13.34 5.30 -6.36
N LEU A 101 12.63 4.19 -6.09
CA LEU A 101 12.27 3.79 -4.73
C LEU A 101 13.51 3.41 -3.92
N GLU A 102 14.44 2.66 -4.51
CA GLU A 102 15.68 2.23 -3.84
C GLU A 102 16.60 3.40 -3.49
N THR A 103 16.56 4.48 -4.28
CA THR A 103 17.30 5.73 -4.02
C THR A 103 16.59 6.61 -2.99
N ARG A 104 15.27 6.74 -3.07
CA ARG A 104 14.49 7.65 -2.21
C ARG A 104 14.18 7.08 -0.83
N ILE A 105 14.13 5.75 -0.70
CA ILE A 105 13.73 5.08 0.54
C ILE A 105 14.96 4.43 1.18
N PRO A 106 15.37 4.89 2.39
CA PRO A 106 16.49 4.31 3.12
C PRO A 106 16.38 2.80 3.25
N ALA A 107 17.51 2.08 3.18
CA ALA A 107 17.53 0.62 3.16
C ALA A 107 16.82 -0.02 4.37
N HIS A 108 16.86 0.62 5.54
CA HIS A 108 16.19 0.13 6.76
C HIS A 108 14.66 0.37 6.79
N LEU A 109 14.10 1.06 5.78
CA LEU A 109 12.67 1.34 5.64
C LEU A 109 12.04 0.62 4.44
N ARG A 110 12.70 -0.40 3.89
CA ARG A 110 12.20 -1.22 2.79
C ARG A 110 12.65 -2.67 2.92
N ASP A 111 11.94 -3.57 2.28
CA ASP A 111 12.32 -4.98 2.19
C ASP A 111 13.57 -5.14 1.30
N PRO A 112 14.61 -5.90 1.72
CA PRO A 112 15.78 -6.14 0.88
C PRO A 112 15.45 -6.91 -0.40
N GLU A 113 14.39 -7.73 -0.37
CA GLU A 113 13.92 -8.49 -1.53
C GLU A 113 12.90 -7.70 -2.38
N GLY A 114 12.51 -6.50 -1.95
CA GLY A 114 11.66 -5.58 -2.73
C GLY A 114 10.16 -5.87 -2.64
N HIS A 115 9.69 -6.61 -1.62
CA HIS A 115 8.27 -6.91 -1.45
C HIS A 115 7.46 -5.73 -0.90
N TRP A 116 8.09 -4.82 -0.14
CA TRP A 116 7.41 -3.66 0.44
C TRP A 116 8.36 -2.49 0.62
N PHE A 117 7.78 -1.29 0.66
CA PHE A 117 8.47 -0.02 0.78
C PHE A 117 7.76 0.90 1.78
N GLY A 118 8.48 1.45 2.74
CA GLY A 118 7.95 2.45 3.68
C GLY A 118 7.94 3.85 3.06
N PHE A 119 6.79 4.53 3.13
CA PHE A 119 6.64 5.90 2.62
C PHE A 119 6.32 6.93 3.71
N THR A 120 6.06 6.49 4.94
CA THR A 120 5.94 7.35 6.14
C THR A 120 6.65 6.71 7.32
N SER A 121 7.23 7.51 8.20
CA SER A 121 7.83 7.08 9.47
C SER A 121 7.03 7.57 10.68
N ARG A 122 7.05 6.81 11.77
CA ARG A 122 6.46 7.20 13.05
C ARG A 122 7.43 6.88 14.19
N ALA A 123 7.52 7.78 15.17
CA ALA A 123 8.22 7.51 16.41
C ALA A 123 7.18 7.16 17.50
N ARG A 124 7.37 6.05 18.19
CA ARG A 124 6.58 5.73 19.39
C ARG A 124 7.24 6.41 20.58
N VAL A 125 6.84 7.62 20.91
CA VAL A 125 7.49 8.40 21.99
C VAL A 125 6.74 8.24 23.31
N VAL A 126 7.42 8.56 24.42
CA VAL A 126 6.76 8.72 25.71
C VAL A 126 6.18 10.12 25.80
N MET A 127 4.89 10.20 26.11
CA MET A 127 4.21 11.46 26.43
C MET A 127 4.15 11.58 27.96
N TYR A 128 4.34 12.79 28.48
CA TYR A 128 4.27 13.08 29.91
C TYR A 128 3.43 14.32 30.18
N ASP A 129 2.85 14.39 31.38
CA ASP A 129 2.11 15.56 31.83
C ASP A 129 3.08 16.70 32.18
N LYS A 130 3.03 17.79 31.40
CA LYS A 130 3.87 18.97 31.63
C LYS A 130 3.62 19.61 33.00
N ALA A 131 2.42 19.49 33.56
CA ALA A 131 2.09 20.04 34.88
C ALA A 131 2.82 19.30 36.02
N ARG A 132 3.23 18.05 35.80
CA ARG A 132 4.00 17.25 36.76
C ARG A 132 5.51 17.47 36.68
N GLY A 133 5.97 18.30 35.74
CA GLY A 133 7.38 18.54 35.50
C GLY A 133 8.02 17.50 34.58
N LEU A 134 9.27 17.73 34.18
CA LEU A 134 10.01 16.77 33.36
C LEU A 134 10.25 15.49 34.19
N PRO A 135 9.91 14.30 33.68
CA PRO A 135 10.15 13.06 34.39
C PRO A 135 11.66 12.90 34.61
N ALA A 136 12.08 13.01 35.87
CA ALA A 136 13.49 12.82 36.22
C ALA A 136 13.89 11.37 35.91
N GLN A 137 15.04 11.18 35.26
CA GLN A 137 15.62 9.86 34.99
C GLN A 137 14.86 8.95 33.99
N LEU A 138 13.94 9.51 33.19
CA LEU A 138 13.32 8.83 32.05
C LEU A 138 14.12 9.11 30.77
N ALA A 139 15.15 8.31 30.49
CA ALA A 139 16.03 8.50 29.34
C ALA A 139 15.79 7.47 28.22
N ARG A 140 15.28 6.29 28.57
CA ARG A 140 15.03 5.15 27.65
C ARG A 140 13.73 4.43 28.02
N TYR A 141 13.20 3.64 27.09
CA TYR A 141 11.93 2.92 27.32
C TYR A 141 11.97 1.99 28.53
N GLU A 142 13.12 1.37 28.80
CA GLU A 142 13.31 0.45 29.92
C GLU A 142 13.14 1.14 31.27
N ASP A 143 13.35 2.45 31.35
CA ASP A 143 13.16 3.21 32.58
C ASP A 143 11.67 3.25 32.99
N LEU A 144 10.73 3.03 32.07
CA LEU A 144 9.29 2.90 32.37
C LEU A 144 8.95 1.68 33.23
N ALA A 145 9.86 0.71 33.34
CA ALA A 145 9.69 -0.45 34.22
C ALA A 145 10.06 -0.18 35.68
N ARG A 146 10.56 1.01 36.02
CA ARG A 146 10.93 1.37 37.39
C ARG A 146 9.68 1.54 38.27
N PRO A 147 9.76 1.24 39.58
CA PRO A 147 8.64 1.40 40.51
C PRO A 147 8.03 2.82 40.50
N ASP A 148 8.86 3.85 40.26
CA ASP A 148 8.45 5.25 40.21
C ASP A 148 7.34 5.53 39.17
N TYR A 149 7.23 4.69 38.13
CA TYR A 149 6.24 4.81 37.06
C TYR A 149 5.14 3.74 37.11
N ALA A 150 4.99 3.00 38.23
CA ALA A 150 4.01 1.91 38.35
C ALA A 150 2.55 2.36 38.09
N ASN A 151 2.25 3.65 38.25
CA ASN A 151 0.93 4.24 38.02
C ASN A 151 0.92 5.30 36.90
N GLY A 152 1.92 5.29 36.02
CA GLY A 152 2.03 6.20 34.87
C GLY A 152 3.22 7.18 34.96
N VAL A 153 3.40 7.92 33.86
CA VAL A 153 4.44 8.95 33.68
C VAL A 153 3.86 10.33 33.94
#